data_AF-A0ABC9QVK8-F1
#
_entry.id   AF-A0ABC9QVK8-F1
#
_cell.length_a   1.000
_cell.length_b   1.000
_cell.length_c   1.000
_cell.angle_alpha   90.00
_cell.angle_beta   90.00
_cell.angle_gamma   90.00
#
_symmetry.space_group_name_H-M   'P 1'
#
loop_
_entity.id
_entity.type
_entity.pdbx_description
1 polymer ?
#
loop_
_entity_poly.entity_id
_entity_poly.type
_entity_poly.pdbx_seq_one_letter_code
_entity_poly.pdbx_strand_id
1 'polypeptide(L)' 'MIGSKRVKRQVEGTIEAFESCMNHIRRLDTKYEFTEQEKLELYKFEYQLNNLSKELSKDLK' A
#
# COMPACT_ATOMS: atom_id res chain seq x y z
N MET A 1 -7.93 2.23 28.07
CA MET A 1 -6.74 2.73 27.32
C MET A 1 -7.17 3.42 26.03
N ILE A 2 -7.18 4.76 26.00
CA ILE A 2 -7.51 5.55 24.80
C ILE A 2 -6.39 5.42 23.73
N GLY A 3 -5.14 5.21 24.14
CA GLY A 3 -3.98 5.06 23.25
C GLY A 3 -4.06 3.86 22.30
N SER A 4 -4.49 2.68 22.78
CA SER A 4 -4.59 1.47 21.95
C SER A 4 -5.64 1.59 20.83
N LYS A 5 -6.78 2.24 21.10
CA LYS A 5 -7.81 2.49 20.06
C LYS A 5 -7.34 3.48 19.00
N ARG A 6 -6.60 4.52 19.39
CA ARG A 6 -6.04 5.51 18.47
C ARG A 6 -4.99 4.88 17.56
N VAL A 7 -4.07 4.11 18.13
CA VAL A 7 -3.02 3.39 17.37
C VAL A 7 -3.66 2.42 16.38
N LYS A 8 -4.66 1.63 16.80
CA LYS A 8 -5.38 0.72 15.91
C LYS A 8 -5.95 1.42 14.67
N ARG A 9 -6.64 2.56 14.86
CA ARG A 9 -7.20 3.34 13.75
C ARG A 9 -6.12 3.94 12.83
N GLN A 10 -4.97 4.32 13.38
CA GLN A 10 -3.86 4.83 12.56
C GLN A 10 -3.27 3.71 11.68
N VAL A 11 -3.16 2.50 12.23
CA VAL A 11 -2.71 1.32 11.48
C VAL A 11 -3.71 0.97 10.37
N GLU A 12 -5.01 0.92 10.68
CA GLU A 12 -6.09 0.70 9.71
C GLU A 12 -6.05 1.76 8.58
N GLY A 13 -6.00 3.05 8.92
CA GLY A 13 -5.93 4.12 7.93
C GLY A 13 -4.65 4.11 7.10
N THR A 14 -3.55 3.60 7.63
CA THR A 14 -2.29 3.43 6.86
C THR A 14 -2.42 2.30 5.84
N ILE A 15 -3.05 1.19 6.23
CA ILE A 15 -3.35 0.07 5.31
C ILE A 15 -4.25 0.54 4.16
N GLU A 16 -5.32 1.27 4.47
CA GLU A 16 -6.22 1.86 3.46
C GLU A 16 -5.48 2.80 2.50
N ALA A 17 -4.56 3.63 3.02
CA ALA A 17 -3.73 4.50 2.18
C ALA A 17 -2.82 3.69 1.23
N PHE A 18 -2.22 2.60 1.71
CA PHE A 18 -1.41 1.73 0.86
C PHE A 18 -2.24 1.07 -0.25
N GLU A 19 -3.44 0.59 0.06
CA GLU A 19 -4.37 0.04 -0.95
C GLU A 19 -4.75 1.09 -2.01
N SER A 20 -5.00 2.34 -1.59
CA SER A 20 -5.25 3.45 -2.51
C SER A 20 -4.06 3.71 -3.44
N CYS A 21 -2.83 3.73 -2.89
CA CYS A 21 -1.61 3.91 -3.67
C CYS A 21 -1.40 2.78 -4.70
N MET A 22 -1.60 1.51 -4.31
CA MET A 22 -1.51 0.38 -5.23
C MET A 22 -2.52 0.48 -6.36
N ASN A 23 -3.76 0.87 -6.06
CA ASN A 23 -4.79 1.10 -7.08
C ASN A 23 -4.43 2.24 -8.04
N HIS A 24 -3.79 3.31 -7.53
CA HIS A 24 -3.26 4.38 -8.40
C HIS A 24 -2.12 3.90 -9.29
N ILE A 25 -1.18 3.10 -8.77
CA ILE A 25 -0.10 2.50 -9.58
C ILE A 25 -0.68 1.67 -10.73
N ARG A 26 -1.63 0.76 -10.45
CA ARG A 26 -2.33 -0.04 -11.47
C ARG A 26 -3.08 0.83 -12.49
N ARG A 27 -3.68 1.93 -12.03
CA ARG A 27 -4.35 2.88 -12.93
C ARG A 27 -3.36 3.62 -13.83
N LEU A 28 -2.17 3.95 -13.32
CA LEU A 28 -1.12 4.53 -14.15
C LEU A 28 -0.69 3.53 -15.23
N ASP A 29 -0.43 2.28 -14.84
CA ASP A 29 0.02 1.21 -15.74
C ASP A 29 -0.97 0.92 -16.89
N THR A 30 -2.26 1.07 -16.63
CA THR A 30 -3.32 0.94 -17.65
C THR A 30 -3.52 2.19 -18.51
N LYS A 31 -3.11 3.37 -18.02
CA LYS A 31 -3.37 4.65 -18.70
C LYS A 31 -2.20 5.10 -19.59
N TYR A 32 -0.97 4.75 -19.24
CA TYR A 32 0.22 5.23 -19.92
C TYR A 32 1.06 4.07 -20.45
N GLU A 33 1.74 4.28 -21.57
CA GLU A 33 2.72 3.34 -22.07
C GLU A 33 4.04 3.56 -21.33
N PHE A 34 4.33 2.65 -20.39
CA PHE A 34 5.61 2.59 -19.70
C PHE A 34 6.61 1.70 -20.45
N THR A 35 7.87 2.08 -20.34
CA THR A 35 8.98 1.18 -20.66
C THR A 35 8.99 -0.02 -19.72
N GLU A 36 9.64 -1.11 -20.12
CA GLU A 36 9.76 -2.32 -19.27
C GLU A 36 10.46 -2.03 -17.93
N GLN A 37 11.41 -1.11 -17.92
CA GLN A 37 12.09 -0.67 -16.70
C GLN A 37 11.14 0.06 -15.74
N GLU A 38 10.33 0.98 -16.27
CA GLU A 38 9.34 1.70 -15.46
C GLU A 38 8.25 0.76 -14.93
N LYS A 39 7.78 -0.20 -15.73
CA LYS A 39 6.85 -1.24 -15.26
C LYS A 39 7.44 -2.06 -14.12
N LEU A 40 8.72 -2.44 -14.23
CA LEU A 40 9.41 -3.16 -13.16
C LEU A 40 9.49 -2.34 -11.87
N GLU A 41 9.68 -1.03 -11.97
CA GLU A 41 9.67 -0.11 -10.82
C GLU A 41 8.28 0.02 -10.20
N LEU A 42 7.23 0.19 -11.01
CA LEU A 42 5.84 0.19 -10.54
C LEU A 42 5.48 -1.10 -9.81
N TYR A 43 5.86 -2.26 -10.37
CA TYR A 43 5.63 -3.55 -9.73
C TYR A 43 6.39 -3.68 -8.40
N LYS A 44 7.65 -3.22 -8.33
CA LYS A 44 8.42 -3.20 -7.08
C LYS A 44 7.74 -2.34 -6.01
N PHE A 45 7.24 -1.15 -6.38
CA PHE A 45 6.52 -0.29 -5.45
C PHE A 45 5.24 -0.94 -4.93
N GLU A 46 4.44 -1.54 -5.83
CA GLU A 46 3.23 -2.26 -5.44
C GLU A 46 3.55 -3.43 -4.48
N TYR A 47 4.60 -4.20 -4.78
CA TYR A 47 5.05 -5.30 -3.93
C TYR A 47 5.48 -4.83 -2.53
N GLN A 48 6.22 -3.72 -2.44
CA GLN A 48 6.64 -3.14 -1.17
C GLN A 48 5.45 -2.66 -0.34
N LEU A 49 4.49 -1.97 -0.95
CA LEU A 49 3.27 -1.51 -0.28
C LEU A 49 2.44 -2.70 0.25
N ASN A 50 2.31 -3.76 -0.54
CA ASN A 50 1.61 -4.98 -0.13
C ASN A 50 2.29 -5.65 1.08
N ASN A 51 3.63 -5.71 1.09
CA ASN A 51 4.37 -6.28 2.22
C ASN A 51 4.20 -5.44 3.49
N LEU A 52 4.31 -4.11 3.38
CA LEU A 52 4.09 -3.21 4.52
C LEU A 52 2.67 -3.33 5.07
N SER A 53 1.66 -3.44 4.20
CA SER A 53 0.28 -3.69 4.61
C SER A 53 0.11 -5.00 5.39
N LYS A 54 0.74 -6.09 4.91
CA LYS A 54 0.72 -7.39 5.61
C LYS A 54 1.40 -7.35 6.97
N GLU A 55 2.54 -6.66 7.09
CA GLU A 55 3.23 -6.50 8.37
C GLU A 55 2.38 -5.68 9.35
N LEU A 56 1.85 -4.53 8.94
CA LEU A 56 0.96 -3.72 9.77
C LEU A 56 -0.32 -4.45 10.18
N SER A 57 -0.85 -5.31 9.33
CA SER A 57 -2.04 -6.13 9.64
C SER A 57 -1.80 -7.11 10.78
N LYS A 58 -0.54 -7.48 11.09
CA LYS A 58 -0.21 -8.30 12.25
C LYS A 58 -0.39 -7.54 13.56
N ASP A 59 -0.18 -6.23 13.55
CA ASP A 59 -0.36 -5.36 14.72
C ASP A 59 -1.84 -5.13 15.07
N LEU A 60 -2.76 -5.54 14.18
CA LEU A 60 -4.21 -5.48 14.38
C LEU A 60 -4.82 -6.76 14.96
N LYS A 61 -4.06 -7.86 15.00
CA LYS A 61 -4.50 -9.17 15.52
C LYS A 61 -4.28 -9.27 17.04
#